data_AF-A0A941VQS7-F1
#
_entry.id   AF-A0A941VQS7-F1
#
_cell.length_a   1.000
_cell.length_b   1.000
_cell.length_c   1.000
_cell.angle_alpha   90.00
_cell.angle_beta   90.00
_cell.angle_gamma   90.00
#
_symmetry.space_group_name_H-M   'P 1'
#
loop_
_entity.id
_entity.type
_entity.pdbx_description
1 polymer ?
#
loop_
_entity_poly.entity_id
_entity_poly.type
_entity_poly.pdbx_seq_one_letter_code
_entity_poly.pdbx_strand_id
1 'polypeptide(L)'
;MVGWVIKHHVSGSLERPAALEGLPRKAAWVLGLCWLAVLQTTGCASQPPVTDAAPRPANVIRDFWTVETAEAVAVIVKSDQPLTYTAIPQEDPRGIYFQFPGTGLEGLDAAYFPPPNPVIRSIRSAESATENEARVFLELAQDTSYEVIPDKEGLKIAFRKPSTGATFGRMPAISGIVEAPLKTPSAGSKIEAGTPKMAAAAPAPVASTLREVRTEARVDAVLIRLKADGTVKTANVFTLDHPARIVFDFIGLHSAFKGEQRIPVRSEWVSQVRHLAYPDKVRLVADTEARHLKSYSMEPTADGLVITVGAPKP
;
A
#
# COMPACT_ATOMS: atom_id res chain seq x y z
N MET A 1 -7.05 -57.42 11.03
CA MET A 1 -7.19 -58.59 10.14
C MET A 1 -7.91 -58.12 8.88
N VAL A 2 -7.35 -58.31 7.68
CA VAL A 2 -7.52 -59.50 6.80
C VAL A 2 -9.00 -59.67 6.40
N GLY A 3 -9.38 -59.64 5.11
CA GLY A 3 -8.53 -59.47 3.92
C GLY A 3 -9.29 -59.34 2.59
N TRP A 4 -8.55 -59.38 1.48
CA TRP A 4 -9.03 -59.33 0.09
C TRP A 4 -10.00 -60.44 -0.30
N VAL A 5 -10.87 -60.14 -1.28
CA VAL A 5 -11.20 -61.06 -2.39
C VAL A 5 -11.22 -60.27 -3.71
N ILE A 6 -10.69 -60.86 -4.79
CA ILE A 6 -10.71 -60.34 -6.17
C ILE A 6 -11.25 -61.42 -7.10
N LYS A 7 -12.16 -61.05 -8.05
CA LYS A 7 -12.39 -61.64 -9.40
C LYS A 7 -13.75 -61.17 -9.97
N HIS A 8 -14.04 -61.13 -11.28
CA HIS A 8 -13.24 -60.87 -12.50
C HIS A 8 -14.22 -60.91 -13.72
N HIS A 9 -14.31 -59.84 -14.52
CA HIS A 9 -14.79 -59.82 -15.93
C HIS A 9 -14.39 -58.45 -16.51
N VAL A 10 -13.74 -58.24 -17.67
CA VAL A 10 -13.56 -58.98 -18.95
C VAL A 10 -14.69 -58.75 -19.98
N SER A 11 -14.56 -57.67 -20.76
CA SER A 11 -14.72 -57.55 -22.23
C SER A 11 -14.66 -56.05 -22.60
N GLY A 12 -14.17 -55.57 -23.76
CA GLY A 12 -13.52 -56.23 -24.90
C GLY A 12 -13.97 -55.62 -26.24
N SER A 13 -13.02 -55.14 -27.07
CA SER A 13 -13.23 -54.42 -28.36
C SER A 13 -13.91 -53.03 -28.24
N LEU A 14 -13.59 -52.01 -29.05
CA LEU A 14 -13.71 -51.85 -30.53
C LEU A 14 -15.18 -51.95 -31.00
N GLU A 15 -15.69 -51.11 -31.91
CA GLU A 15 -15.03 -50.52 -33.10
C GLU A 15 -15.35 -49.02 -33.35
N ARG A 16 -14.72 -48.45 -34.39
CA ARG A 16 -15.18 -47.23 -35.09
C ARG A 16 -15.43 -47.56 -36.58
N PRO A 17 -16.59 -47.20 -37.17
CA PRO A 17 -16.66 -46.87 -38.59
C PRO A 17 -16.07 -45.45 -38.80
N ALA A 18 -15.24 -45.16 -39.81
CA ALA A 18 -15.44 -45.33 -41.25
C ALA A 18 -16.63 -44.48 -41.73
N ALA A 19 -16.43 -43.20 -42.09
CA ALA A 19 -15.89 -42.74 -43.38
C ALA A 19 -16.87 -42.95 -44.54
N LEU A 20 -17.25 -41.84 -45.19
CA LEU A 20 -17.94 -41.80 -46.47
C LEU A 20 -17.14 -40.91 -47.43
N GLU A 21 -16.95 -41.39 -48.65
CA GLU A 21 -16.05 -40.80 -49.64
C GLU A 21 -16.76 -39.94 -50.68
N GLY A 22 -16.00 -39.01 -51.28
CA GLY A 22 -16.18 -38.62 -52.70
C GLY A 22 -17.25 -37.56 -53.01
N LEU A 23 -17.18 -36.86 -54.15
CA LEU A 23 -16.15 -36.84 -55.22
C LEU A 23 -16.05 -35.37 -55.77
N PRO A 24 -15.04 -35.01 -56.60
CA PRO A 24 -14.65 -33.60 -56.82
C PRO A 24 -15.04 -33.04 -58.22
N ARG A 25 -14.61 -31.81 -58.53
CA ARG A 25 -13.80 -31.50 -59.75
C ARG A 25 -13.18 -30.09 -59.74
N LYS A 26 -12.26 -29.84 -60.69
CA LYS A 26 -11.36 -28.68 -60.77
C LYS A 26 -11.73 -27.70 -61.90
N ALA A 27 -11.70 -26.40 -61.60
CA ALA A 27 -11.50 -25.25 -62.49
C ALA A 27 -11.27 -24.03 -61.54
N ALA A 28 -10.21 -23.22 -61.54
CA ALA A 28 -9.28 -22.76 -62.57
C ALA A 28 -10.00 -22.07 -63.74
N TRP A 29 -9.84 -20.74 -63.84
CA TRP A 29 -9.61 -19.97 -65.07
C TRP A 29 -9.10 -18.56 -64.70
N VAL A 30 -8.40 -17.92 -65.63
CA VAL A 30 -7.66 -16.66 -65.45
C VAL A 30 -7.89 -15.79 -66.71
N LEU A 31 -7.74 -14.47 -66.57
CA LEU A 31 -7.98 -13.39 -67.56
C LEU A 31 -9.45 -12.92 -67.68
N GLY A 32 -9.59 -11.61 -67.84
CA GLY A 32 -10.86 -10.87 -67.85
C GLY A 32 -10.61 -9.36 -67.66
N LEU A 33 -9.81 -8.76 -68.56
CA LEU A 33 -9.35 -7.37 -68.44
C LEU A 33 -10.37 -6.40 -69.05
N CYS A 34 -10.51 -5.22 -68.42
CA CYS A 34 -11.16 -4.00 -68.95
C CYS A 34 -12.65 -4.07 -69.36
N TRP A 35 -13.52 -3.39 -68.61
CA TRP A 35 -14.13 -2.18 -69.17
C TRP A 35 -14.46 -1.11 -68.10
N LEU A 36 -14.82 0.09 -68.54
CA LEU A 36 -14.98 1.28 -67.71
C LEU A 36 -16.42 1.46 -67.21
N ALA A 37 -16.57 1.92 -65.96
CA ALA A 37 -17.69 2.77 -65.53
C ALA A 37 -17.28 3.64 -64.33
N VAL A 38 -17.26 4.97 -64.51
CA VAL A 38 -17.02 5.93 -63.42
C VAL A 38 -18.37 6.37 -62.87
N LEU A 39 -18.64 6.14 -61.58
CA LEU A 39 -19.68 6.81 -60.79
C LEU A 39 -19.57 6.48 -59.28
N GLN A 40 -18.42 6.78 -58.67
CA GLN A 40 -18.28 6.72 -57.21
C GLN A 40 -18.83 8.01 -56.59
N THR A 41 -20.14 8.07 -56.38
CA THR A 41 -20.77 9.15 -55.61
C THR A 41 -20.41 9.00 -54.14
N THR A 42 -19.56 9.87 -53.61
CA THR A 42 -19.13 9.88 -52.20
C THR A 42 -20.29 10.31 -51.31
N GLY A 43 -21.13 9.36 -50.91
CA GLY A 43 -22.15 9.57 -49.89
C GLY A 43 -21.48 9.87 -48.55
N CYS A 44 -21.55 11.13 -48.11
CA CYS A 44 -21.15 11.49 -46.75
C CYS A 44 -22.11 10.82 -45.76
N ALA A 45 -21.69 9.70 -45.19
CA ALA A 45 -22.36 9.11 -44.04
C ALA A 45 -22.20 10.05 -42.84
N SER A 46 -23.19 10.92 -42.62
CA SER A 46 -23.28 11.75 -41.43
C SER A 46 -23.31 10.84 -40.21
N GLN A 47 -22.18 10.77 -39.50
CA GLN A 47 -22.15 10.11 -38.20
C GLN A 47 -23.11 10.85 -37.26
N PRO A 48 -23.85 10.12 -36.38
CA PRO A 48 -24.64 10.78 -35.35
C PRO A 48 -23.71 11.66 -34.49
N PRO A 49 -24.22 12.76 -33.91
CA PRO A 49 -23.42 13.57 -33.02
C PRO A 49 -22.85 12.68 -31.92
N VAL A 50 -21.52 12.69 -31.76
CA VAL A 50 -20.86 12.07 -30.62
C VAL A 50 -21.48 12.74 -29.39
N THR A 51 -22.29 11.97 -28.65
CA THR A 51 -22.83 12.43 -27.37
C THR A 51 -21.63 12.65 -26.47
N ASP A 52 -21.36 13.90 -26.15
CA ASP A 52 -20.10 14.31 -25.56
C ASP A 52 -19.94 13.58 -24.22
N ALA A 53 -18.99 12.65 -24.18
CA ALA A 53 -18.81 11.79 -23.02
C ALA A 53 -18.34 12.66 -21.87
N ALA A 54 -19.06 12.63 -20.74
CA ALA A 54 -18.87 13.54 -19.60
C ALA A 54 -17.37 13.85 -19.38
N PRO A 55 -16.96 15.13 -19.41
CA PRO A 55 -15.55 15.49 -19.56
C PRO A 55 -14.68 14.77 -18.53
N ARG A 56 -13.82 13.85 -19.00
CA ARG A 56 -13.00 13.04 -18.10
C ARG A 56 -12.21 13.96 -17.16
N PRO A 57 -12.18 13.68 -15.85
CA PRO A 57 -11.51 14.54 -14.89
C PRO A 57 -10.03 14.73 -15.28
N ALA A 58 -9.53 15.95 -15.14
CA ALA A 58 -8.19 16.35 -15.56
C ALA A 58 -7.10 15.87 -14.59
N ASN A 59 -7.50 15.58 -13.35
CA ASN A 59 -6.66 15.05 -12.29
C ASN A 59 -7.26 13.73 -11.76
N VAL A 60 -6.43 12.81 -11.28
CA VAL A 60 -6.89 11.53 -10.71
C VAL A 60 -6.21 11.30 -9.36
N ILE A 61 -7.01 11.09 -8.32
CA ILE A 61 -6.52 10.57 -7.03
C ILE A 61 -6.40 9.05 -7.17
N ARG A 62 -5.22 8.52 -6.82
CA ARG A 62 -4.81 7.12 -7.04
C ARG A 62 -4.63 6.33 -5.74
N ASP A 63 -4.36 7.02 -4.64
CA ASP A 63 -4.17 6.40 -3.31
C ASP A 63 -4.41 7.44 -2.20
N PHE A 64 -4.78 6.98 -1.01
CA PHE A 64 -4.70 7.77 0.22
C PHE A 64 -4.35 6.88 1.42
N TRP A 65 -3.53 7.41 2.34
CA TRP A 65 -3.13 6.67 3.54
C TRP A 65 -2.79 7.60 4.71
N THR A 66 -2.84 7.08 5.92
CA THR A 66 -2.38 7.81 7.12
C THR A 66 -0.94 7.47 7.46
N VAL A 67 -0.15 8.50 7.83
CA VAL A 67 1.17 8.38 8.46
C VAL A 67 1.10 9.03 9.84
N GLU A 68 1.41 8.26 10.88
CA GLU A 68 1.49 8.76 12.26
C GLU A 68 2.94 9.10 12.63
N THR A 69 3.15 10.24 13.28
CA THR A 69 4.45 10.67 13.86
C THR A 69 4.30 10.87 15.37
N ALA A 70 5.38 11.27 16.06
CA ALA A 70 5.29 11.61 17.49
C ALA A 70 4.29 12.74 17.78
N GLU A 71 4.19 13.73 16.88
CA GLU A 71 3.47 15.00 17.10
C GLU A 71 2.19 15.15 16.27
N ALA A 72 2.00 14.35 15.22
CA ALA A 72 0.91 14.51 14.27
C ALA A 72 0.37 13.17 13.73
N VAL A 73 -0.83 13.21 13.18
CA VAL A 73 -1.37 12.22 12.25
C VAL A 73 -1.58 12.93 10.92
N ALA A 74 -0.96 12.45 9.83
CA ALA A 74 -1.09 13.05 8.51
C ALA A 74 -1.82 12.10 7.55
N VAL A 75 -2.86 12.59 6.89
CA VAL A 75 -3.42 11.93 5.70
C VAL A 75 -2.61 12.40 4.49
N ILE A 76 -2.10 11.46 3.70
CA ILE A 76 -1.53 11.72 2.38
C ILE A 76 -2.57 11.34 1.34
N VAL A 77 -2.80 12.21 0.37
CA VAL A 77 -3.66 12.00 -0.80
C VAL A 77 -2.77 12.09 -2.03
N LYS A 78 -2.65 10.99 -2.77
CA LYS A 78 -1.76 10.89 -3.93
C LYS A 78 -2.53 11.04 -5.23
N SER A 79 -2.08 11.95 -6.09
CA SER A 79 -2.63 12.19 -7.42
C SER A 79 -1.52 12.26 -8.48
N ASP A 80 -1.92 12.36 -9.74
CA ASP A 80 -1.02 12.63 -10.87
C ASP A 80 -0.69 14.12 -11.08
N GLN A 81 -1.52 15.03 -10.59
CA GLN A 81 -1.31 16.48 -10.63
C GLN A 81 -1.66 17.17 -9.29
N PRO A 82 -1.12 18.36 -9.00
CA PRO A 82 -1.46 19.14 -7.80
C PRO A 82 -2.96 19.44 -7.69
N LEU A 83 -3.56 19.12 -6.55
CA LEU A 83 -5.00 19.20 -6.34
C LEU A 83 -5.46 20.59 -5.89
N THR A 84 -6.49 21.13 -6.56
CA THR A 84 -7.33 22.20 -6.01
C THR A 84 -8.38 21.58 -5.11
N TYR A 85 -8.64 22.17 -3.93
CA TYR A 85 -9.60 21.63 -2.96
C TYR A 85 -10.38 22.73 -2.24
N THR A 86 -11.60 22.40 -1.82
CA THR A 86 -12.35 23.12 -0.78
C THR A 86 -12.48 22.22 0.46
N ALA A 87 -12.24 22.76 1.66
CA ALA A 87 -12.35 22.02 2.91
C ALA A 87 -13.57 22.50 3.72
N ILE A 88 -14.51 21.61 4.04
CA ILE A 88 -15.77 21.91 4.72
C ILE A 88 -15.88 21.06 6.00
N PRO A 89 -15.78 21.65 7.20
CA PRO A 89 -16.02 20.94 8.46
C PRO A 89 -17.47 20.49 8.60
N GLN A 90 -17.69 19.34 9.26
CA GLN A 90 -19.00 18.82 9.63
C GLN A 90 -19.02 18.39 11.10
N GLU A 91 -20.12 18.68 11.80
CA GLU A 91 -20.27 18.38 13.23
C GLU A 91 -20.74 16.93 13.50
N ASP A 92 -21.65 16.40 12.68
CA ASP A 92 -22.20 15.04 12.79
C ASP A 92 -22.44 14.39 11.41
N PRO A 93 -21.87 13.19 11.12
CA PRO A 93 -20.71 12.63 11.82
C PRO A 93 -19.54 13.63 11.78
N ARG A 94 -18.82 13.75 12.90
CA ARG A 94 -17.71 14.70 13.03
C ARG A 94 -16.64 14.42 11.98
N GLY A 95 -16.29 15.43 11.20
CA GLY A 95 -15.28 15.27 10.16
C GLY A 95 -15.03 16.50 9.31
N ILE A 96 -14.33 16.31 8.20
CA ILE A 96 -14.06 17.33 7.19
C ILE A 96 -14.27 16.71 5.80
N TYR A 97 -15.08 17.34 4.95
CA TYR A 97 -15.12 17.05 3.53
C TYR A 97 -14.03 17.83 2.80
N PHE A 98 -13.28 17.14 1.96
CA PHE A 98 -12.41 17.71 0.94
C PHE A 98 -13.09 17.48 -0.42
N GLN A 99 -13.43 18.59 -1.08
CA GLN A 99 -14.06 18.65 -2.39
C GLN A 99 -13.00 18.98 -3.43
N PHE A 100 -12.80 18.09 -4.40
CA PHE A 100 -11.78 18.19 -5.44
C PHE A 100 -12.44 18.33 -6.83
N PRO A 101 -12.71 19.56 -7.31
CA PRO A 101 -13.34 19.77 -8.60
C PRO A 101 -12.45 19.31 -9.77
N GLY A 102 -13.07 18.83 -10.85
CA GLY A 102 -12.39 18.32 -12.05
C GLY A 102 -11.49 17.11 -11.80
N THR A 103 -11.75 16.35 -10.73
CA THR A 103 -10.87 15.30 -10.21
C THR A 103 -11.64 13.99 -10.02
N GLY A 104 -11.07 12.87 -10.45
CA GLY A 104 -11.67 11.53 -10.32
C GLY A 104 -10.91 10.61 -9.35
N LEU A 105 -11.46 9.42 -9.12
CA LEU A 105 -10.93 8.38 -8.24
C LEU A 105 -10.59 7.11 -9.04
N GLU A 106 -9.31 6.70 -9.06
CA GLU A 106 -8.88 5.47 -9.72
C GLU A 106 -8.30 4.45 -8.72
N GLY A 107 -8.86 3.23 -8.69
CA GLY A 107 -8.35 2.12 -7.89
C GLY A 107 -8.63 2.20 -6.37
N LEU A 108 -9.46 3.15 -5.94
CA LEU A 108 -9.73 3.46 -4.54
C LEU A 108 -10.98 2.77 -3.98
N ASP A 109 -10.91 2.34 -2.72
CA ASP A 109 -12.07 1.88 -1.96
C ASP A 109 -12.93 3.07 -1.47
N ALA A 110 -14.26 2.89 -1.47
CA ALA A 110 -15.21 3.90 -1.00
C ALA A 110 -15.11 4.17 0.53
N ALA A 111 -14.48 3.27 1.28
CA ALA A 111 -14.17 3.47 2.70
C ALA A 111 -12.87 2.77 3.09
N TYR A 112 -11.98 3.51 3.75
CA TYR A 112 -10.70 3.07 4.30
C TYR A 112 -10.67 3.33 5.80
N PHE A 113 -10.13 2.36 6.54
CA PHE A 113 -9.99 2.43 7.99
C PHE A 113 -8.49 2.42 8.32
N PRO A 114 -7.91 3.55 8.76
CA PRO A 114 -6.50 3.63 9.09
C PRO A 114 -6.15 2.77 10.33
N PRO A 115 -4.86 2.56 10.61
CA PRO A 115 -4.40 2.06 11.91
C PRO A 115 -5.04 2.81 13.08
N PRO A 116 -5.34 2.15 14.22
CA PRO A 116 -5.91 2.80 15.40
C PRO A 116 -5.04 3.97 15.90
N ASN A 117 -5.48 5.19 15.61
CA ASN A 117 -4.78 6.44 15.89
C ASN A 117 -5.76 7.43 16.57
N PRO A 118 -5.29 8.47 17.27
CA PRO A 118 -6.17 9.34 18.08
C PRO A 118 -7.00 10.36 17.28
N VAL A 119 -6.86 10.45 15.94
CA VAL A 119 -7.48 11.54 15.15
C VAL A 119 -8.42 11.06 14.05
N ILE A 120 -8.01 10.14 13.17
CA ILE A 120 -8.79 9.70 12.01
C ILE A 120 -9.46 8.35 12.30
N ARG A 121 -10.78 8.27 12.18
CA ARG A 121 -11.56 7.01 12.30
C ARG A 121 -11.74 6.30 10.96
N SER A 122 -12.09 7.04 9.93
CA SER A 122 -12.26 6.53 8.57
C SER A 122 -11.98 7.62 7.53
N ILE A 123 -11.63 7.18 6.33
CA ILE A 123 -11.58 8.01 5.12
C ILE A 123 -12.60 7.43 4.18
N ARG A 124 -13.59 8.22 3.75
CA ARG A 124 -14.63 7.79 2.80
C ARG A 124 -14.44 8.55 1.50
N SER A 125 -14.49 7.84 0.37
CA SER A 125 -14.30 8.43 -0.95
C SER A 125 -15.53 8.19 -1.84
N ALA A 126 -15.91 9.20 -2.63
CA ALA A 126 -16.99 9.11 -3.60
C ALA A 126 -16.73 10.08 -4.76
N GLU A 127 -17.11 9.70 -5.98
CA GLU A 127 -17.03 10.57 -7.16
C GLU A 127 -18.44 11.03 -7.55
N SER A 128 -18.64 12.34 -7.69
CA SER A 128 -19.90 12.93 -8.17
C SER A 128 -19.87 13.01 -9.70
N ALA A 129 -20.38 11.97 -10.37
CA ALA A 129 -20.45 11.91 -11.82
C ALA A 129 -21.28 13.04 -12.47
N THR A 130 -22.15 13.72 -11.69
CA THR A 130 -22.92 14.89 -12.12
C THR A 130 -22.16 16.22 -11.98
N GLU A 131 -21.16 16.29 -11.10
CA GLU A 131 -20.43 17.53 -10.80
C GLU A 131 -18.94 17.45 -11.23
N ASN A 132 -18.50 16.27 -11.69
CA ASN A 132 -17.11 15.96 -12.04
C ASN A 132 -16.14 16.26 -10.88
N GLU A 133 -16.52 15.83 -9.67
CA GLU A 133 -15.83 16.15 -8.42
C GLU A 133 -15.60 14.88 -7.57
N ALA A 134 -14.36 14.69 -7.10
CA ALA A 134 -14.05 13.73 -6.07
C ALA A 134 -14.31 14.34 -4.69
N ARG A 135 -15.01 13.59 -3.83
CA ARG A 135 -15.34 13.96 -2.45
C ARG A 135 -14.67 12.98 -1.50
N VAL A 136 -13.83 13.49 -0.61
CA VAL A 136 -13.17 12.70 0.44
C VAL A 136 -13.59 13.22 1.80
N PHE A 137 -14.25 12.38 2.60
CA PHE A 137 -14.63 12.69 3.98
C PHE A 137 -13.65 12.05 4.96
N LEU A 138 -13.02 12.89 5.78
CA LEU A 138 -12.18 12.45 6.91
C LEU A 138 -13.04 12.44 8.18
N GLU A 139 -13.43 11.26 8.64
CA GLU A 139 -14.18 11.08 9.88
C GLU A 139 -13.22 11.22 11.06
N LEU A 140 -13.45 12.21 11.93
CA LEU A 140 -12.55 12.55 13.03
C LEU A 140 -13.04 11.98 14.37
N ALA A 141 -12.11 11.45 15.16
CA ALA A 141 -12.38 10.91 16.49
C ALA A 141 -12.70 12.00 17.53
N GLN A 142 -12.18 13.21 17.32
CA GLN A 142 -12.32 14.38 18.18
C GLN A 142 -12.09 15.67 17.38
N ASP A 143 -12.34 16.82 17.99
CA ASP A 143 -11.96 18.11 17.41
C ASP A 143 -10.44 18.27 17.40
N THR A 144 -9.86 18.73 16.29
CA THR A 144 -8.39 18.81 16.09
C THR A 144 -8.04 19.79 14.96
N SER A 145 -7.12 20.73 15.23
CA SER A 145 -6.58 21.63 14.20
C SER A 145 -5.77 20.88 13.14
N TYR A 146 -6.02 21.20 11.87
CA TYR A 146 -5.32 20.63 10.72
C TYR A 146 -4.60 21.70 9.91
N GLU A 147 -3.55 21.28 9.21
CA GLU A 147 -2.72 22.10 8.33
C GLU A 147 -2.62 21.37 6.98
N VAL A 148 -2.90 22.07 5.88
CA VAL A 148 -2.91 21.45 4.54
C VAL A 148 -1.70 21.94 3.75
N ILE A 149 -0.90 20.98 3.28
CA ILE A 149 0.38 21.18 2.60
C ILE A 149 0.24 20.59 1.19
N PRO A 150 0.15 21.43 0.13
CA PRO A 150 0.20 20.98 -1.25
C PRO A 150 1.54 20.31 -1.58
N ASP A 151 1.50 19.24 -2.37
CA ASP A 151 2.67 18.57 -2.91
C ASP A 151 2.60 18.48 -4.46
N LYS A 152 3.69 18.09 -5.11
CA LYS A 152 3.72 17.87 -6.56
C LYS A 152 2.93 16.62 -6.97
N GLU A 153 2.86 15.63 -6.09
CA GLU A 153 2.11 14.37 -6.30
C GLU A 153 0.82 14.33 -5.46
N GLY A 154 0.26 15.48 -5.08
CA GLY A 154 -1.06 15.60 -4.45
C GLY A 154 -1.11 16.52 -3.23
N LEU A 155 -1.55 15.99 -2.09
CA LEU A 155 -1.90 16.78 -0.90
C LEU A 155 -1.55 16.04 0.40
N LYS A 156 -1.01 16.76 1.38
CA LYS A 156 -0.82 16.27 2.75
C LYS A 156 -1.66 17.09 3.73
N ILE A 157 -2.52 16.42 4.49
CA ILE A 157 -3.38 17.03 5.52
C ILE A 157 -2.86 16.57 6.88
N ALA A 158 -2.16 17.45 7.59
CA ALA A 158 -1.51 17.15 8.86
C ALA A 158 -2.34 17.65 10.05
N PHE A 159 -2.81 16.72 10.88
CA PHE A 159 -3.51 16.99 12.13
C PHE A 159 -2.51 16.95 13.28
N ARG A 160 -2.44 18.00 14.11
CA ARG A 160 -1.57 18.00 15.30
C ARG A 160 -2.23 17.11 16.36
N LYS A 161 -1.47 16.19 16.96
CA LYS A 161 -1.98 15.38 18.06
C LYS A 161 -2.36 16.29 19.23
N PRO A 162 -3.48 16.04 19.93
CA PRO A 162 -3.75 16.70 21.20
C PRO A 162 -2.65 16.31 22.18
N SER A 163 -1.84 17.28 22.61
CA SER A 163 -0.91 17.07 23.71
C SER A 163 -1.72 16.78 24.97
N THR A 164 -1.52 15.59 25.56
CA THR A 164 -2.20 15.19 26.81
C THR A 164 -1.59 15.97 27.97
N GLY A 165 -1.96 17.24 28.07
CA GLY A 165 -1.24 18.24 28.87
C GLY A 165 -2.04 19.51 29.18
N ALA A 166 -3.37 19.47 29.11
CA ALA A 166 -4.23 20.60 29.45
C ALA A 166 -5.63 20.18 29.94
N THR A 167 -5.73 19.62 31.16
CA THR A 167 -6.75 19.95 32.20
C THR A 167 -6.58 19.02 33.40
N PHE A 168 -5.67 19.39 34.31
CA PHE A 168 -5.83 19.16 35.75
C PHE A 168 -5.44 20.47 36.47
N GLY A 169 -6.12 20.78 37.56
CA GLY A 169 -6.21 22.16 38.05
C GLY A 169 -4.98 22.70 38.78
N ARG A 170 -4.58 23.92 38.44
CA ARG A 170 -4.36 25.05 39.37
C ARG A 170 -3.62 24.70 40.69
N MET A 171 -2.29 24.87 40.71
CA MET A 171 -1.63 26.03 41.36
C MET A 171 -0.11 26.06 41.07
N PRO A 172 0.58 27.20 41.25
CA PRO A 172 1.95 27.39 40.74
C PRO A 172 3.03 26.96 41.74
N ALA A 173 4.13 26.43 41.22
CA ALA A 173 5.40 26.33 41.91
C ALA A 173 6.41 27.30 41.26
N ILE A 174 6.78 28.34 42.00
CA ILE A 174 7.86 29.25 41.62
C ILE A 174 9.23 28.58 41.77
N SER A 175 10.12 28.76 40.80
CA SER A 175 11.56 28.78 41.05
C SER A 175 12.27 29.56 39.96
N GLY A 176 13.15 30.49 40.34
CA GLY A 176 13.89 31.35 39.42
C GLY A 176 15.30 30.85 39.12
N ILE A 177 15.75 31.17 37.91
CA ILE A 177 17.09 31.70 37.56
C ILE A 177 18.27 31.37 38.49
N VAL A 178 19.28 30.65 37.96
CA VAL A 178 20.69 31.09 37.99
C VAL A 178 21.35 30.71 36.64
N GLU A 179 22.28 31.54 36.18
CA GLU A 179 22.98 31.44 34.89
C GLU A 179 24.31 30.67 34.99
N ALA A 180 24.97 30.39 33.85
CA ALA A 180 26.25 29.68 33.79
C ALA A 180 27.46 30.55 34.23
N PRO A 181 28.68 29.97 34.34
CA PRO A 181 29.58 30.08 33.18
C PRO A 181 30.51 28.86 32.92
N LEU A 182 31.17 28.88 31.76
CA LEU A 182 32.06 27.85 31.25
C LEU A 182 33.39 27.70 32.03
N LYS A 183 34.04 26.53 31.88
CA LYS A 183 35.46 26.44 31.50
C LYS A 183 35.91 25.05 31.03
N THR A 184 36.45 24.98 29.82
CA THR A 184 37.32 23.90 29.33
C THR A 184 38.75 24.09 29.84
N PRO A 185 39.54 23.01 29.94
CA PRO A 185 40.87 23.04 29.32
C PRO A 185 41.05 21.94 28.25
N SER A 186 42.01 22.12 27.35
CA SER A 186 42.38 21.14 26.32
C SER A 186 43.90 21.12 26.12
N ALA A 187 44.38 20.09 25.42
CA ALA A 187 45.77 19.74 25.10
C ALA A 187 46.67 19.32 26.30
N GLY A 188 47.49 18.27 26.17
CA GLY A 188 47.53 17.27 25.09
C GLY A 188 48.87 16.52 25.00
N SER A 189 48.88 15.40 24.25
CA SER A 189 50.11 14.81 23.70
C SER A 189 49.86 14.09 22.36
N LYS A 190 50.90 14.03 21.53
CA LYS A 190 50.96 13.78 20.07
C LYS A 190 52.38 13.25 19.78
N ILE A 191 52.75 12.40 18.81
CA ILE A 191 52.40 12.14 17.40
C ILE A 191 52.78 10.66 17.11
N GLU A 192 52.37 9.93 16.06
CA GLU A 192 51.20 9.84 15.13
C GLU A 192 51.33 8.42 14.47
N ALA A 193 50.50 7.84 13.60
CA ALA A 193 49.30 8.22 12.84
C ALA A 193 48.45 6.96 12.55
N GLY A 194 47.27 7.10 11.91
CA GLY A 194 46.44 5.93 11.58
C GLY A 194 45.04 6.20 11.01
N THR A 195 44.81 7.33 10.32
CA THR A 195 43.51 7.58 9.67
C THR A 195 43.25 6.58 8.54
N PRO A 196 42.11 5.90 8.57
CA PRO A 196 41.08 6.26 7.60
C PRO A 196 39.96 7.10 8.21
N LYS A 197 39.81 8.31 7.66
CA LYS A 197 38.55 9.05 7.48
C LYS A 197 37.33 8.49 8.24
N MET A 198 37.02 9.07 9.39
CA MET A 198 35.70 8.98 10.02
C MET A 198 34.69 9.64 9.08
N ALA A 199 34.15 8.85 8.14
CA ALA A 199 33.00 9.27 7.37
C ALA A 199 31.80 9.36 8.33
N ALA A 200 31.15 10.51 8.37
CA ALA A 200 29.76 10.56 8.81
C ALA A 200 29.00 9.51 7.98
N ALA A 201 28.30 8.59 8.64
CA ALA A 201 27.62 7.50 7.95
C ALA A 201 26.67 8.10 6.93
N ALA A 202 26.94 7.86 5.64
CA ALA A 202 26.03 8.28 4.58
C ALA A 202 24.66 7.67 4.88
N PRO A 203 23.55 8.42 4.73
CA PRO A 203 22.22 7.86 4.96
C PRO A 203 22.08 6.61 4.10
N ALA A 204 21.84 5.47 4.76
CA ALA A 204 21.81 4.18 4.08
C ALA A 204 20.78 4.24 2.93
N PRO A 205 21.12 3.71 1.74
CA PRO A 205 20.25 3.83 0.59
C PRO A 205 18.87 3.24 0.91
N VAL A 206 17.81 3.91 0.44
CA VAL A 206 16.46 3.36 0.51
C VAL A 206 16.43 2.07 -0.30
N ALA A 207 15.96 0.99 0.33
CA ALA A 207 15.79 -0.30 -0.33
C ALA A 207 14.86 -0.23 -1.54
N SER A 208 15.25 -0.88 -2.63
CA SER A 208 14.43 -1.14 -3.82
C SER A 208 14.02 -2.60 -3.94
N THR A 209 14.80 -3.53 -3.37
CA THR A 209 14.69 -4.97 -3.65
C THR A 209 14.83 -5.80 -2.37
N LEU A 210 13.72 -6.45 -1.96
CA LEU A 210 13.71 -7.47 -0.92
C LEU A 210 14.47 -8.72 -1.38
N ARG A 211 15.53 -9.06 -0.65
CA ARG A 211 16.46 -10.17 -0.93
C ARG A 211 16.15 -11.42 -0.12
N GLU A 212 15.70 -11.26 1.13
CA GLU A 212 15.44 -12.37 2.04
C GLU A 212 14.36 -12.02 3.07
N VAL A 213 13.54 -13.01 3.45
CA VAL A 213 12.68 -12.95 4.63
C VAL A 213 13.01 -14.16 5.51
N ARG A 214 13.36 -13.93 6.78
CA ARG A 214 13.54 -14.98 7.79
C ARG A 214 12.62 -14.77 8.97
N THR A 215 12.05 -15.85 9.49
CA THR A 215 11.25 -15.84 10.72
C THR A 215 12.00 -16.55 11.83
N GLU A 216 12.05 -15.93 13.00
CA GLU A 216 12.73 -16.46 14.18
C GLU A 216 11.77 -16.42 15.37
N ALA A 217 11.29 -17.60 15.77
CA ALA A 217 10.41 -17.73 16.92
C ALA A 217 11.17 -17.59 18.25
N ARG A 218 10.52 -16.98 19.23
CA ARG A 218 10.88 -16.92 20.64
C ARG A 218 9.66 -17.34 21.48
N VAL A 219 9.81 -17.30 22.81
CA VAL A 219 8.72 -17.57 23.75
C VAL A 219 7.74 -16.39 23.80
N ASP A 220 8.30 -15.18 23.77
CA ASP A 220 7.67 -13.88 23.94
C ASP A 220 7.32 -13.18 22.61
N ALA A 221 7.90 -13.60 21.49
CA ALA A 221 7.73 -12.96 20.19
C ALA A 221 8.07 -13.84 18.97
N VAL A 222 7.80 -13.31 17.79
CA VAL A 222 8.34 -13.75 16.50
C VAL A 222 9.03 -12.56 15.84
N LEU A 223 10.31 -12.73 15.50
CA LEU A 223 11.09 -11.74 14.76
C LEU A 223 11.05 -12.10 13.28
N ILE A 224 10.46 -11.23 12.46
CA ILE A 224 10.41 -11.33 11.00
C ILE A 224 11.46 -10.37 10.45
N ARG A 225 12.60 -10.91 10.01
CA ARG A 225 13.75 -10.17 9.50
C ARG A 225 13.66 -10.07 7.97
N LEU A 226 13.45 -8.88 7.45
CA LEU A 226 13.47 -8.57 6.03
C LEU A 226 14.85 -8.01 5.68
N LYS A 227 15.59 -8.66 4.79
CA LYS A 227 16.84 -8.10 4.23
C LYS A 227 16.61 -7.61 2.81
N ALA A 228 17.20 -6.47 2.49
CA ALA A 228 17.10 -5.83 1.19
C ALA A 228 18.47 -5.37 0.68
N ASP A 229 18.47 -4.51 -0.32
CA ASP A 229 19.62 -3.76 -0.85
C ASP A 229 19.92 -2.44 -0.13
N GLY A 230 19.21 -2.15 0.97
CA GLY A 230 19.37 -0.95 1.79
C GLY A 230 18.38 -0.93 2.95
N THR A 231 18.16 0.23 3.58
CA THR A 231 17.14 0.38 4.65
C THR A 231 15.74 0.35 4.05
N VAL A 232 14.90 -0.55 4.57
CA VAL A 232 13.50 -0.67 4.13
C VAL A 232 12.64 0.39 4.82
N LYS A 233 11.84 1.11 4.03
CA LYS A 233 10.83 2.05 4.53
C LYS A 233 9.78 1.31 5.38
N THR A 234 9.27 1.99 6.40
CA THR A 234 8.13 1.52 7.21
C THR A 234 6.96 1.12 6.32
N ALA A 235 6.32 -0.02 6.61
CA ALA A 235 5.15 -0.49 5.87
C ALA A 235 3.89 0.34 6.17
N ASN A 236 2.98 0.38 5.20
CA ASN A 236 1.57 0.61 5.47
C ASN A 236 1.02 -0.66 6.13
N VAL A 237 0.59 -0.58 7.40
CA VAL A 237 0.13 -1.75 8.16
C VAL A 237 -1.38 -1.71 8.37
N PHE A 238 -2.07 -2.83 8.24
CA PHE A 238 -3.48 -2.99 8.62
C PHE A 238 -3.76 -4.38 9.16
N THR A 239 -4.94 -4.57 9.75
CA THR A 239 -5.33 -5.84 10.39
C THR A 239 -6.66 -6.34 9.85
N LEU A 240 -6.76 -7.65 9.68
CA LEU A 240 -8.00 -8.37 9.41
C LEU A 240 -8.30 -9.25 10.62
N ASP A 241 -9.57 -9.46 10.93
CA ASP A 241 -10.04 -10.26 12.07
C ASP A 241 -10.59 -11.63 11.65
N HIS A 242 -11.17 -11.74 10.45
CA HIS A 242 -11.79 -12.95 9.91
C HIS A 242 -11.11 -13.45 8.61
N PRO A 243 -10.08 -14.32 8.69
CA PRO A 243 -9.34 -14.75 9.87
C PRO A 243 -8.25 -13.74 10.27
N ALA A 244 -7.83 -13.82 11.54
CA ALA A 244 -6.93 -12.86 12.15
C ALA A 244 -5.55 -12.78 11.47
N ARG A 245 -5.21 -11.60 10.94
CA ARG A 245 -3.99 -11.33 10.17
C ARG A 245 -3.49 -9.90 10.42
N ILE A 246 -2.17 -9.75 10.48
CA ILE A 246 -1.50 -8.45 10.35
C ILE A 246 -0.88 -8.40 8.95
N VAL A 247 -1.16 -7.33 8.19
CA VAL A 247 -0.72 -7.14 6.81
C VAL A 247 0.17 -5.92 6.72
N PHE A 248 1.33 -6.06 6.06
CA PHE A 248 2.37 -5.05 5.93
C PHE A 248 2.67 -4.82 4.43
N ASP A 249 2.28 -3.67 3.89
CA ASP A 249 2.53 -3.27 2.50
C ASP A 249 3.77 -2.37 2.40
N PHE A 250 4.81 -2.87 1.74
CA PHE A 250 6.07 -2.18 1.51
C PHE A 250 6.07 -1.53 0.13
N ILE A 251 5.60 -0.27 0.06
CA ILE A 251 5.47 0.50 -1.18
C ILE A 251 6.84 0.85 -1.77
N GLY A 252 7.01 0.62 -3.08
CA GLY A 252 8.28 0.83 -3.80
C GLY A 252 9.33 -0.27 -3.56
N LEU A 253 8.98 -1.33 -2.83
CA LEU A 253 9.84 -2.50 -2.63
C LEU A 253 9.45 -3.59 -3.62
N HIS A 254 10.39 -4.02 -4.46
CA HIS A 254 10.27 -5.21 -5.30
C HIS A 254 10.80 -6.44 -4.56
N SER A 255 10.70 -7.64 -5.14
CA SER A 255 11.21 -8.87 -4.54
C SER A 255 12.00 -9.73 -5.52
N ALA A 256 13.07 -10.35 -5.04
CA ALA A 256 13.80 -11.38 -5.77
C ALA A 256 13.01 -12.70 -5.91
N PHE A 257 11.97 -12.90 -5.08
CA PHE A 257 11.15 -14.11 -5.05
C PHE A 257 10.03 -14.08 -6.10
N LYS A 258 9.83 -15.21 -6.80
CA LYS A 258 8.75 -15.37 -7.79
C LYS A 258 7.55 -16.08 -7.16
N GLY A 259 6.39 -15.42 -7.14
CA GLY A 259 5.15 -15.94 -6.56
C GLY A 259 5.06 -15.82 -5.03
N GLU A 260 3.92 -16.24 -4.45
CA GLU A 260 3.69 -16.18 -2.99
C GLU A 260 4.61 -17.15 -2.26
N GLN A 261 5.42 -16.63 -1.35
CA GLN A 261 6.22 -17.42 -0.42
C GLN A 261 5.42 -17.65 0.87
N ARG A 262 5.54 -18.85 1.47
CA ARG A 262 4.87 -19.21 2.73
C ARG A 262 5.88 -19.84 3.68
N ILE A 263 6.03 -19.26 4.86
CA ILE A 263 7.01 -19.62 5.89
C ILE A 263 6.22 -20.04 7.15
N PRO A 264 6.15 -21.34 7.49
CA PRO A 264 5.47 -21.79 8.70
C PRO A 264 6.30 -21.42 9.94
N VAL A 265 5.67 -20.76 10.92
CA VAL A 265 6.35 -20.31 12.15
C VAL A 265 5.94 -21.14 13.36
N ARG A 266 4.65 -21.55 13.43
CA ARG A 266 4.09 -22.44 14.47
C ARG A 266 4.35 -21.97 15.91
N SER A 267 4.27 -20.66 16.15
CA SER A 267 4.29 -20.08 17.50
C SER A 267 2.89 -19.63 17.93
N GLU A 268 2.73 -19.25 19.20
CA GLU A 268 1.48 -18.64 19.69
C GLU A 268 1.18 -17.29 18.99
N TRP A 269 2.22 -16.50 18.75
CA TRP A 269 2.13 -15.15 18.19
C TRP A 269 1.86 -15.14 16.69
N VAL A 270 2.48 -16.06 15.93
CA VAL A 270 2.33 -16.17 14.48
C VAL A 270 2.34 -17.64 14.08
N SER A 271 1.28 -18.08 13.40
CA SER A 271 1.19 -19.44 12.86
C SER A 271 2.04 -19.60 11.59
N GLN A 272 2.00 -18.59 10.71
CA GLN A 272 2.66 -18.56 9.40
C GLN A 272 2.90 -17.11 8.98
N VAL A 273 4.03 -16.86 8.32
CA VAL A 273 4.28 -15.62 7.56
C VAL A 273 4.19 -15.93 6.07
N ARG A 274 3.56 -15.05 5.30
CA ARG A 274 3.48 -15.14 3.84
C ARG A 274 3.94 -13.83 3.22
N HIS A 275 4.54 -13.86 2.04
CA HIS A 275 4.80 -12.63 1.29
C HIS A 275 4.67 -12.82 -0.22
N LEU A 276 4.18 -11.78 -0.89
CA LEU A 276 3.96 -11.75 -2.33
C LEU A 276 4.39 -10.38 -2.89
N ALA A 277 5.10 -10.40 -4.01
CA ALA A 277 5.42 -9.22 -4.79
C ALA A 277 4.26 -8.87 -5.73
N TYR A 278 3.90 -7.59 -5.73
CA TYR A 278 3.08 -6.89 -6.71
C TYR A 278 4.01 -5.99 -7.54
N PRO A 279 3.54 -5.36 -8.64
CA PRO A 279 4.39 -4.49 -9.46
C PRO A 279 4.96 -3.28 -8.69
N ASP A 280 4.20 -2.79 -7.72
CA ASP A 280 4.43 -1.56 -6.94
C ASP A 280 4.95 -1.79 -5.51
N LYS A 281 4.79 -3.00 -4.96
CA LYS A 281 5.04 -3.29 -3.53
C LYS A 281 5.27 -4.77 -3.21
N VAL A 282 5.86 -5.04 -2.04
CA VAL A 282 5.72 -6.36 -1.39
C VAL A 282 4.65 -6.28 -0.31
N ARG A 283 3.67 -7.18 -0.35
CA ARG A 283 2.75 -7.43 0.76
C ARG A 283 3.27 -8.60 1.59
N LEU A 284 3.49 -8.39 2.88
CA LEU A 284 3.77 -9.44 3.87
C LEU A 284 2.55 -9.61 4.78
N VAL A 285 2.23 -10.85 5.15
CA VAL A 285 1.08 -11.21 5.98
C VAL A 285 1.54 -12.13 7.10
N ALA A 286 1.28 -11.77 8.36
CA ALA A 286 1.39 -12.66 9.51
C ALA A 286 0.00 -13.22 9.84
N ASP A 287 -0.21 -14.52 9.63
CA ASP A 287 -1.43 -15.23 10.04
C ASP A 287 -1.34 -15.51 11.56
N THR A 288 -2.24 -14.89 12.35
CA THR A 288 -2.14 -14.78 13.83
C THR A 288 -3.50 -15.04 14.50
N GLU A 289 -3.67 -14.67 15.77
CA GLU A 289 -4.93 -14.70 16.51
C GLU A 289 -5.40 -13.28 16.87
N ALA A 290 -6.71 -13.11 17.09
CA ALA A 290 -7.32 -11.79 17.31
C ALA A 290 -6.72 -11.02 18.51
N ARG A 291 -6.24 -11.72 19.56
CA ARG A 291 -5.57 -11.12 20.71
C ARG A 291 -4.22 -10.45 20.39
N HIS A 292 -3.57 -10.85 19.28
CA HIS A 292 -2.22 -10.40 18.91
C HIS A 292 -2.20 -9.32 17.82
N LEU A 293 -3.35 -8.91 17.27
CA LEU A 293 -3.44 -7.95 16.16
C LEU A 293 -2.82 -6.58 16.46
N LYS A 294 -2.65 -6.21 17.74
CA LYS A 294 -2.01 -4.96 18.19
C LYS A 294 -0.58 -5.18 18.73
N SER A 295 -0.11 -6.42 18.76
CA SER A 295 1.12 -6.84 19.43
C SER A 295 2.29 -6.87 18.43
N TYR A 296 2.61 -5.73 17.80
CA TYR A 296 3.69 -5.66 16.83
C TYR A 296 4.51 -4.35 16.88
N SER A 297 5.75 -4.42 16.43
CA SER A 297 6.66 -3.27 16.25
C SER A 297 7.53 -3.44 15.00
N MET A 298 8.18 -2.35 14.57
CA MET A 298 9.05 -2.31 13.38
C MET A 298 10.31 -1.50 13.66
N GLU A 299 11.49 -2.12 13.53
CA GLU A 299 12.82 -1.52 13.77
C GLU A 299 13.65 -1.56 12.47
N PRO A 300 13.84 -0.42 11.76
CA PRO A 300 14.64 -0.37 10.54
C PRO A 300 16.12 -0.72 10.78
N THR A 301 16.74 -1.41 9.82
CA THR A 301 18.18 -1.75 9.87
C THR A 301 18.92 -1.17 8.66
N ALA A 302 20.26 -1.14 8.72
CA ALA A 302 21.07 -0.71 7.58
C ALA A 302 20.96 -1.64 6.35
N ASP A 303 20.50 -2.88 6.55
CA ASP A 303 20.31 -3.90 5.52
C ASP A 303 18.82 -4.30 5.31
N GLY A 304 17.87 -3.57 5.89
CA GLY A 304 16.44 -3.85 5.74
C GLY A 304 15.56 -3.37 6.90
N LEU A 305 14.80 -4.30 7.49
CA LEU A 305 13.82 -4.06 8.56
C LEU A 305 13.63 -5.32 9.42
N VAL A 306 13.44 -5.16 10.73
CA VAL A 306 12.93 -6.22 11.60
C VAL A 306 11.51 -5.84 12.05
N ILE A 307 10.53 -6.69 11.74
CA ILE A 307 9.21 -6.66 12.37
C ILE A 307 9.27 -7.59 13.58
N THR A 308 8.74 -7.17 14.72
CA THR A 308 8.50 -8.06 15.86
C THR A 308 6.99 -8.22 16.03
N VAL A 309 6.49 -9.45 16.19
CA VAL A 309 5.09 -9.74 16.57
C VAL A 309 5.14 -10.51 17.89
N GLY A 310 4.76 -9.88 18.99
CA GLY A 310 5.09 -10.36 20.34
C GLY A 310 4.69 -9.42 21.45
N ALA A 311 5.07 -9.77 22.67
CA ALA A 311 5.02 -8.86 23.81
C ALA A 311 5.82 -7.57 23.52
N PRO A 312 5.40 -6.41 24.06
CA PRO A 312 6.18 -5.18 23.95
C PRO A 312 7.55 -5.36 24.63
N LYS A 313 8.58 -4.82 23.98
CA LYS A 313 9.97 -4.81 24.45
C LYS A 313 10.04 -4.08 25.80
N PRO A 314 10.59 -4.68 26.88
CA PRO A 314 10.76 -4.02 28.17
C PRO A 314 11.90 -2.99 28.17
#